data_AF-A0A953D528-F1
#
_entry.id   AF-A0A953D528-F1
#
_cell.length_a   1.000
_cell.length_b   1.000
_cell.length_c   1.000
_cell.angle_alpha   90.00
_cell.angle_beta   90.00
_cell.angle_gamma   90.00
#
_symmetry.space_group_name_H-M   'P 1'
#
loop_
_entity.id
_entity.type
_entity.pdbx_description
1 polymer ?
#
loop_
_entity_poly.entity_id
_entity_poly.type
_entity_poly.pdbx_seq_one_letter_code
_entity_poly.pdbx_strand_id
1 'polypeptide(L)'
;MYTATTQITIVKFVPVVEFPTNGVCTEATISPPVNTSPQPPNQKTPVFTGDGQSITITVPADYHGATQLTYQLFDPRYILLGIAFKGAVAGCGREEFNQLDIYRDDTSSQIIVTDTCDPEYTGVEYQYIILIQDSETGAIGIIDPEIDTEVEE
;
A
#
# COMPACT_ATOMS: atom_id res chain seq x y z
N MET A 1 8.16 -16.73 -2.63
CA MET A 1 7.58 -15.38 -2.62
C MET A 1 7.08 -15.14 -1.22
N TYR A 2 7.48 -14.04 -0.62
CA TYR A 2 6.98 -13.65 0.69
C TYR A 2 5.77 -12.76 0.51
N THR A 3 4.77 -12.91 1.37
CA THR A 3 3.51 -12.17 1.24
C THR A 3 3.08 -11.61 2.59
N ALA A 4 2.47 -10.44 2.56
CA ALA A 4 1.80 -9.84 3.69
C ALA A 4 0.52 -9.13 3.25
N THR A 5 -0.36 -8.88 4.23
CA THR A 5 -1.64 -8.23 4.01
C THR A 5 -1.86 -7.13 5.03
N THR A 6 -2.36 -5.98 4.58
CA THR A 6 -2.83 -4.89 5.42
C THR A 6 -4.27 -4.53 5.05
N GLN A 7 -5.03 -4.08 6.03
CA GLN A 7 -6.40 -3.66 5.87
C GLN A 7 -6.51 -2.14 5.90
N ILE A 8 -7.23 -1.57 4.95
CA ILE A 8 -7.61 -0.17 4.85
C ILE A 8 -9.03 0.00 5.36
N THR A 9 -9.25 0.98 6.23
CA THR A 9 -10.58 1.42 6.66
C THR A 9 -10.73 2.91 6.39
N ILE A 10 -11.70 3.29 5.57
CA ILE A 10 -11.97 4.70 5.29
C ILE A 10 -12.68 5.32 6.50
N VAL A 11 -12.10 6.37 7.06
CA VAL A 11 -12.69 7.16 8.15
C VAL A 11 -13.55 8.27 7.58
N LYS A 12 -13.01 9.02 6.61
CA LYS A 12 -13.70 10.11 5.95
C LYS A 12 -13.19 10.29 4.53
N PHE A 13 -14.07 10.06 3.56
CA PHE A 13 -13.79 10.27 2.16
C PHE A 13 -13.74 11.75 1.81
N VAL A 14 -12.66 12.17 1.14
CA VAL A 14 -12.48 13.54 0.64
C VAL A 14 -12.23 13.46 -0.87
N PRO A 15 -13.15 13.96 -1.71
CA PRO A 15 -12.97 13.91 -3.15
C PRO A 15 -11.86 14.86 -3.59
N VAL A 16 -11.01 14.39 -4.50
CA VAL A 16 -10.04 15.19 -5.23
C VAL A 16 -10.81 16.10 -6.19
N VAL A 17 -10.95 17.35 -5.79
CA VAL A 17 -11.46 18.44 -6.64
C VAL A 17 -10.32 19.12 -7.40
N GLU A 18 -9.14 19.18 -6.80
CA GLU A 18 -7.86 19.61 -7.40
C GLU A 18 -6.74 18.74 -6.82
N PHE A 19 -5.69 18.45 -7.60
CA PHE A 19 -4.58 17.65 -7.09
C PHE A 19 -3.89 18.40 -5.93
N PRO A 20 -3.78 17.77 -4.75
CA PRO A 20 -3.33 18.45 -3.55
C PRO A 20 -1.85 18.83 -3.68
N THR A 21 -1.54 20.13 -3.69
CA THR A 21 -0.17 20.62 -3.43
C THR A 21 0.10 20.80 -1.93
N ASN A 22 -0.96 20.83 -1.11
CA ASN A 22 -1.00 20.86 0.38
C ASN A 22 -2.38 20.35 0.89
N GLY A 23 -3.10 19.60 0.05
CA GLY A 23 -4.54 19.44 0.17
C GLY A 23 -4.99 18.32 1.09
N VAL A 24 -6.24 18.44 1.53
CA VAL A 24 -6.93 17.45 2.37
C VAL A 24 -7.06 16.14 1.61
N CYS A 25 -6.51 15.06 2.15
CA CYS A 25 -6.67 13.70 1.63
C CYS A 25 -7.86 12.98 2.28
N THR A 26 -8.28 11.87 1.68
CA THR A 26 -9.18 10.92 2.35
C THR A 26 -8.49 10.39 3.60
N GLU A 27 -9.16 10.55 4.74
CA GLU A 27 -8.73 10.03 6.02
C GLU A 27 -9.03 8.53 6.05
N ALA A 28 -8.01 7.72 6.30
CA ALA A 28 -8.11 6.27 6.41
C ALA A 28 -7.14 5.73 7.45
N THR A 29 -7.49 4.63 8.08
CA THR A 29 -6.55 3.82 8.87
C THR A 29 -6.05 2.67 8.03
N ILE A 30 -4.76 2.38 8.14
CA ILE A 30 -4.11 1.24 7.51
C ILE A 30 -3.58 0.36 8.65
N SER A 31 -3.92 -0.92 8.67
CA SER A 31 -3.48 -1.81 9.74
C SER A 31 -2.00 -2.16 9.59
N PRO A 32 -1.32 -2.57 10.68
CA PRO A 32 -0.03 -3.23 10.57
C PRO A 32 -0.07 -4.40 9.58
N PRO A 33 1.01 -4.65 8.82
CA PRO A 33 1.06 -5.76 7.89
C PRO A 33 1.08 -7.10 8.62
N VAL A 34 0.23 -8.03 8.20
CA VAL A 34 0.17 -9.41 8.70
C VAL A 34 0.89 -10.32 7.70
N ASN A 35 1.90 -11.05 8.16
CA ASN A 35 2.62 -12.01 7.31
C ASN A 35 1.70 -13.17 6.90
N THR A 36 1.58 -13.38 5.59
CA THR A 36 0.78 -14.46 4.98
C THR A 36 1.63 -15.43 4.16
N SER A 37 2.95 -15.30 4.24
CA SER A 37 3.89 -16.12 3.46
C SER A 37 3.62 -17.60 3.72
N PRO A 38 3.56 -18.46 2.67
CA PRO A 38 3.57 -19.89 2.88
C PRO A 38 4.85 -20.23 3.64
N GLN A 39 4.73 -20.94 4.77
CA GLN A 39 5.83 -21.16 5.71
C GLN A 39 6.46 -22.54 5.47
N PRO A 40 7.43 -22.71 4.54
CA PRO A 40 8.19 -23.96 4.49
C PRO A 40 9.14 -24.02 5.69
N PRO A 41 9.41 -25.22 6.23
CA PRO A 41 10.09 -25.41 7.52
C PRO A 41 11.55 -24.89 7.59
N ASN A 42 12.15 -24.47 6.48
CA ASN A 42 13.57 -24.09 6.39
C ASN A 42 13.81 -22.69 5.80
N GLN A 43 12.78 -21.88 5.61
CA GLN A 43 12.94 -20.55 5.06
C GLN A 43 13.04 -19.53 6.20
N LYS A 44 14.12 -18.75 6.22
CA LYS A 44 14.23 -17.59 7.12
C LYS A 44 13.00 -16.71 6.92
N THR A 45 12.30 -16.41 8.00
CA THR A 45 11.01 -15.71 7.94
C THR A 45 11.25 -14.25 7.55
N PRO A 46 10.54 -13.72 6.54
CA PRO A 46 10.59 -12.30 6.25
C PRO A 46 9.95 -11.56 7.42
N VAL A 47 10.41 -10.35 7.69
CA VAL A 47 9.80 -9.50 8.70
C VAL A 47 9.09 -8.37 7.97
N PHE A 48 7.76 -8.46 7.95
CA PHE A 48 6.90 -7.34 7.60
C PHE A 48 6.50 -6.66 8.90
N THR A 49 6.93 -5.43 9.09
CA THR A 49 6.66 -4.62 10.29
C THR A 49 6.20 -3.24 9.91
N GLY A 50 5.62 -2.53 10.86
CA GLY A 50 5.07 -1.21 10.62
C GLY A 50 3.76 -1.00 11.36
N ASP A 51 3.29 0.23 11.37
CA ASP A 51 1.97 0.62 11.88
C ASP A 51 0.90 0.61 10.78
N GLY A 52 1.30 0.42 9.52
CA GLY A 52 0.43 0.47 8.34
C GLY A 52 0.59 1.76 7.54
N GLN A 53 1.03 2.85 8.17
CA GLN A 53 1.46 4.08 7.48
C GLN A 53 2.89 3.95 6.99
N SER A 54 3.78 3.45 7.87
CA SER A 54 5.10 2.99 7.51
C SER A 54 5.10 1.47 7.44
N ILE A 55 5.65 0.92 6.36
CA ILE A 55 5.79 -0.53 6.17
C ILE A 55 7.25 -0.83 5.85
N THR A 56 7.87 -1.66 6.68
CA THR A 56 9.24 -2.14 6.49
C THR A 56 9.21 -3.61 6.10
N ILE A 57 9.91 -3.94 5.01
CA ILE A 57 10.07 -5.30 4.51
C ILE A 57 11.53 -5.70 4.71
N THR A 58 11.78 -6.69 5.55
CA THR A 58 13.11 -7.28 5.72
C THR A 58 13.11 -8.69 5.14
N VAL A 59 13.92 -8.90 4.09
CA VAL A 59 14.15 -10.21 3.48
C VAL A 59 15.53 -10.75 3.82
N PRO A 60 15.75 -12.08 3.78
CA PRO A 60 17.09 -12.65 3.92
C PRO A 60 18.06 -12.11 2.86
N ALA A 61 19.34 -11.92 3.23
CA ALA A 61 20.35 -11.38 2.31
C ALA A 61 20.60 -12.25 1.05
N ASP A 62 20.28 -13.54 1.13
CA ASP A 62 20.36 -14.52 0.03
C ASP A 62 19.04 -14.66 -0.76
N TYR A 63 18.05 -13.81 -0.48
CA TYR A 63 16.77 -13.82 -1.16
C TYR A 63 16.86 -13.11 -2.52
N HIS A 64 16.49 -13.81 -3.59
CA HIS A 64 16.46 -13.30 -4.97
C HIS A 64 15.06 -13.38 -5.60
N GLY A 65 14.02 -13.49 -4.78
CA GLY A 65 12.64 -13.46 -5.23
C GLY A 65 11.99 -12.10 -4.95
N ALA A 66 10.69 -12.01 -5.21
CA ALA A 66 9.89 -10.83 -4.89
C ALA A 66 9.06 -11.01 -3.62
N THR A 67 8.70 -9.90 -2.98
CA THR A 67 7.65 -9.86 -1.96
C THR A 67 6.36 -9.27 -2.51
N GLN A 68 5.23 -9.62 -1.90
CA GLN A 68 3.93 -9.04 -2.23
C GLN A 68 3.26 -8.48 -1.00
N LEU A 69 2.78 -7.25 -1.11
CA LEU A 69 1.96 -6.60 -0.11
C LEU A 69 0.55 -6.43 -0.66
N THR A 70 -0.43 -6.99 0.03
CA THR A 70 -1.84 -6.87 -0.31
C THR A 70 -2.51 -5.81 0.56
N TYR A 71 -3.06 -4.78 -0.04
CA TYR A 71 -3.96 -3.82 0.59
C TYR A 71 -5.40 -4.28 0.38
N GLN A 72 -6.16 -4.46 1.46
CA GLN A 72 -7.55 -4.90 1.42
C GLN A 72 -8.48 -3.82 1.95
N LEU A 73 -9.56 -3.54 1.23
CA LEU A 73 -10.62 -2.64 1.62
C LEU A 73 -11.95 -3.41 1.55
N PHE A 74 -12.62 -3.57 2.69
CA PHE A 74 -13.86 -4.36 2.81
C PHE A 74 -15.14 -3.52 2.78
N ASP A 75 -15.04 -2.22 2.57
CA ASP A 75 -16.20 -1.35 2.41
C ASP A 75 -16.63 -1.32 0.94
N PRO A 76 -17.79 -1.89 0.57
CA PRO A 76 -18.24 -1.95 -0.83
C PRO A 76 -18.57 -0.56 -1.42
N ARG A 77 -18.66 0.47 -0.57
CA ARG A 77 -18.78 1.86 -1.04
C ARG A 77 -17.51 2.33 -1.75
N TYR A 78 -16.33 1.80 -1.42
CA TYR A 78 -15.08 2.30 -1.97
C TYR A 78 -14.36 1.26 -2.82
N ILE A 79 -13.68 1.73 -3.85
CA ILE A 79 -12.95 0.91 -4.81
C ILE A 79 -11.50 1.38 -4.85
N LEU A 80 -10.55 0.47 -4.68
CA LEU A 80 -9.13 0.75 -4.86
C LEU A 80 -8.81 0.84 -6.36
N LEU A 81 -8.22 1.95 -6.79
CA LEU A 81 -7.92 2.26 -8.19
C LEU A 81 -6.45 2.05 -8.55
N GLY A 82 -5.53 2.23 -7.61
CA GLY A 82 -4.10 2.09 -7.84
C GLY A 82 -3.28 2.61 -6.65
N ILE A 83 -1.96 2.45 -6.75
CA ILE A 83 -0.99 3.07 -5.85
C ILE A 83 0.04 3.80 -6.70
N ALA A 84 0.51 4.96 -6.23
CA ALA A 84 1.58 5.71 -6.86
C ALA A 84 2.73 5.86 -5.87
N PHE A 85 3.95 5.75 -6.37
CA PHE A 85 5.17 5.79 -5.56
C PHE A 85 6.01 7.02 -5.89
N LYS A 86 6.63 7.56 -4.86
CA LYS A 86 7.68 8.57 -4.94
C LYS A 86 8.88 8.07 -4.14
N GLY A 87 9.92 7.67 -4.85
CA GLY A 87 11.19 7.27 -4.25
C GLY A 87 12.30 8.28 -4.49
N ALA A 88 13.44 8.05 -3.85
CA ALA A 88 14.67 8.82 -4.06
C ALA A 88 15.22 8.70 -5.49
N VAL A 89 14.86 7.62 -6.19
CA VAL A 89 15.27 7.33 -7.57
C VAL A 89 14.06 7.44 -8.50
N ALA A 90 14.21 8.19 -9.59
CA ALA A 90 13.17 8.33 -10.61
C ALA A 90 12.89 6.98 -11.27
N GLY A 91 11.62 6.60 -11.36
CA GLY A 91 11.21 5.33 -11.98
C GLY A 91 11.10 4.14 -11.01
N CYS A 92 11.32 4.32 -9.71
CA CYS A 92 11.21 3.24 -8.71
C CYS A 92 9.85 2.52 -8.76
N GLY A 93 8.75 3.25 -9.00
CA GLY A 93 7.42 2.64 -9.16
C GLY A 93 7.30 1.69 -10.35
N ARG A 94 8.17 1.83 -11.36
CA ARG A 94 8.22 0.92 -12.53
C ARG A 94 9.26 -0.17 -12.37
N GLU A 95 10.34 0.10 -11.66
CA GLU A 95 11.50 -0.79 -11.60
C GLU A 95 11.44 -1.70 -10.38
N GLU A 96 11.18 -1.16 -9.19
CA GLU A 96 11.02 -1.93 -7.95
C GLU A 96 9.59 -2.46 -7.76
N PHE A 97 8.59 -1.61 -8.03
CA PHE A 97 7.17 -1.94 -7.84
C PHE A 97 6.47 -2.30 -9.15
N ASN A 98 7.14 -3.12 -9.96
CA ASN A 98 6.84 -3.29 -11.38
C ASN A 98 5.55 -4.05 -11.71
N GLN A 99 4.96 -4.72 -10.72
CA GLN A 99 3.72 -5.47 -10.87
C GLN A 99 2.70 -5.03 -9.83
N LEU A 100 1.54 -4.66 -10.33
CA LEU A 100 0.38 -4.24 -9.56
C LEU A 100 -0.86 -4.96 -10.07
N ASP A 101 -1.50 -5.72 -9.18
CA ASP A 101 -2.74 -6.45 -9.49
C ASP A 101 -3.89 -5.86 -8.68
N ILE A 102 -5.06 -5.70 -9.31
CA ILE A 102 -6.27 -5.19 -8.65
C ILE A 102 -7.37 -6.23 -8.77
N TYR A 103 -7.99 -6.58 -7.65
CA TYR A 103 -9.16 -7.45 -7.63
C TYR A 103 -10.30 -6.77 -6.89
N ARG A 104 -11.51 -7.00 -7.36
CA ARG A 104 -12.73 -6.38 -6.84
C ARG A 104 -13.86 -7.39 -6.91
N ASP A 105 -14.69 -7.39 -5.88
CA ASP A 105 -15.96 -8.11 -5.85
C ASP A 105 -17.03 -7.23 -5.20
N ASP A 106 -18.24 -7.78 -5.03
CA ASP A 106 -19.38 -7.06 -4.48
C ASP A 106 -19.20 -6.62 -3.01
N THR A 107 -18.14 -7.07 -2.36
CA THR A 107 -17.90 -6.89 -0.92
C THR A 107 -16.53 -6.30 -0.60
N SER A 108 -15.61 -6.28 -1.54
CA SER A 108 -14.23 -5.86 -1.28
C SER A 108 -13.51 -5.37 -2.52
N SER A 109 -12.48 -4.57 -2.27
CA SER A 109 -11.47 -4.19 -3.25
C SER A 109 -10.09 -4.49 -2.66
N GLN A 110 -9.19 -5.03 -3.47
CA GLN A 110 -7.80 -5.28 -3.07
C GLN A 110 -6.82 -4.85 -4.15
N ILE A 111 -5.64 -4.39 -3.71
CA ILE A 111 -4.47 -4.15 -4.54
C ILE A 111 -3.33 -5.01 -4.03
N ILE A 112 -2.65 -5.73 -4.92
CA ILE A 112 -1.41 -6.44 -4.64
C ILE A 112 -0.28 -5.68 -5.29
N VAL A 113 0.68 -5.22 -4.48
CA VAL A 113 1.92 -4.59 -4.92
C VAL A 113 3.02 -5.62 -4.82
N THR A 114 3.76 -5.83 -5.91
CA THR A 114 4.94 -6.68 -5.92
C THR A 114 6.19 -5.81 -5.82
N ASP A 115 6.99 -6.06 -4.79
CA ASP A 115 8.32 -5.50 -4.59
C ASP A 115 9.33 -6.54 -5.11
N THR A 116 10.12 -6.16 -6.11
CA THR A 116 11.09 -7.06 -6.75
C THR A 116 12.30 -7.41 -5.87
N CYS A 117 12.50 -6.67 -4.77
CA CYS A 117 13.63 -6.76 -3.87
C CYS A 117 14.96 -6.61 -4.61
N ASP A 118 15.04 -5.64 -5.54
CA ASP A 118 16.28 -5.40 -6.26
C ASP A 118 17.36 -4.90 -5.27
N PRO A 119 18.57 -5.49 -5.26
CA PRO A 119 19.66 -5.00 -4.44
C PRO A 119 19.99 -3.52 -4.62
N GLU A 120 19.73 -2.93 -5.79
CA GLU A 120 19.93 -1.49 -6.06
C GLU A 120 19.02 -0.61 -5.18
N TYR A 121 17.87 -1.14 -4.77
CA TYR A 121 16.84 -0.46 -3.99
C TYR A 121 16.87 -0.78 -2.49
N THR A 122 17.87 -1.55 -2.04
CA THR A 122 18.03 -1.92 -0.62
C THR A 122 18.28 -0.70 0.27
N GLY A 123 17.44 -0.53 1.30
CA GLY A 123 17.55 0.57 2.27
C GLY A 123 17.02 1.91 1.75
N VAL A 124 16.31 1.92 0.62
CA VAL A 124 15.63 3.10 0.10
C VAL A 124 14.24 3.21 0.72
N GLU A 125 13.89 4.41 1.16
CA GLU A 125 12.55 4.74 1.64
C GLU A 125 11.69 5.27 0.48
N TYR A 126 10.44 4.83 0.43
CA TYR A 126 9.47 5.21 -0.59
C TYR A 126 8.24 5.82 0.07
N GLN A 127 7.82 6.96 -0.45
CA GLN A 127 6.50 7.52 -0.16
C GLN A 127 5.50 6.93 -1.15
N TYR A 128 4.26 6.72 -0.73
CA TYR A 128 3.22 6.25 -1.62
C TYR A 128 1.87 6.85 -1.29
N ILE A 129 1.00 6.90 -2.29
CA ILE A 129 -0.40 7.29 -2.13
C ILE A 129 -1.29 6.24 -2.75
N ILE A 130 -2.46 5.99 -2.14
CA ILE A 130 -3.45 5.03 -2.63
C ILE A 130 -4.62 5.80 -3.23
N LEU A 131 -4.97 5.47 -4.46
CA LEU A 131 -6.11 6.03 -5.17
C LEU A 131 -7.35 5.19 -4.85
N ILE A 132 -8.43 5.85 -4.46
CA ILE A 132 -9.73 5.23 -4.19
C ILE A 132 -10.83 5.93 -4.97
N GLN A 133 -11.95 5.25 -5.18
CA GLN A 133 -13.17 5.81 -5.75
C GLN A 133 -14.35 5.55 -4.83
N ASP A 134 -15.22 6.55 -4.64
CA ASP A 134 -16.56 6.35 -4.07
C ASP A 134 -17.49 5.81 -5.18
N SER A 135 -18.04 4.62 -4.99
CA SER A 135 -18.83 3.89 -6.00
C SER A 135 -20.22 4.49 -6.24
N GLU A 136 -20.74 5.28 -5.30
CA GLU A 136 -22.05 5.94 -5.41
C GLU A 136 -21.96 7.21 -6.25
N THR A 137 -20.90 7.99 -6.05
CA THR A 137 -20.71 9.30 -6.70
C THR A 137 -19.77 9.27 -7.89
N GLY A 138 -18.92 8.23 -7.98
CA GLY A 138 -17.84 8.13 -8.96
C GLY A 138 -16.63 9.02 -8.65
N ALA A 139 -16.66 9.79 -7.55
CA ALA A 139 -15.59 10.69 -7.17
C ALA A 139 -14.32 9.92 -6.77
N ILE A 140 -13.14 10.49 -7.05
CA ILE A 140 -11.85 9.90 -6.71
C ILE A 140 -11.34 10.56 -5.44
N GLY A 141 -10.81 9.76 -4.52
CA GLY A 141 -10.08 10.20 -3.33
C GLY A 141 -8.63 9.73 -3.37
N ILE A 142 -7.78 10.36 -2.56
CA ILE A 142 -6.39 9.97 -2.35
C ILE A 142 -6.22 9.68 -0.86
N ILE A 143 -5.65 8.52 -0.52
CA ILE A 143 -5.14 8.23 0.82
C ILE A 143 -3.65 8.50 0.78
N ASP A 144 -3.20 9.39 1.65
CA ASP A 144 -1.78 9.64 1.89
C ASP A 144 -1.45 9.14 3.32
N PRO A 145 -0.71 8.04 3.47
CA PRO A 145 -0.35 7.51 4.77
C PRO A 145 0.56 8.43 5.59
N GLU A 146 1.26 9.38 4.98
CA GLU A 146 2.15 10.32 5.70
C GLU A 146 1.42 11.53 6.28
N ILE A 147 0.24 11.85 5.76
CA ILE A 147 -0.55 12.96 6.28
C ILE A 147 -1.24 12.49 7.56
N ASP A 148 -0.56 12.73 8.67
CA ASP A 148 -1.16 12.63 10.00
C ASP A 148 -2.19 13.76 10.13
N THR A 149 -3.48 13.43 10.07
CA THR A 149 -4.52 14.35 10.51
C THR A 149 -4.50 14.39 12.03
N GLU A 150 -3.53 15.12 12.59
CA GLU A 150 -3.60 15.56 13.98
C GLU A 150 -4.89 16.40 14.11
N VAL A 151 -5.90 15.82 14.77
CA VAL A 151 -7.06 16.57 15.21
C VAL A 151 -6.65 17.22 16.54
N GLU A 152 -6.39 18.52 16.54
CA GLU A 152 -6.36 19.27 17.81
C GLU A 152 -7.74 19.12 18.46
N GLU A 153 -7.81 18.43 19.61
CA GLU A 153 -8.96 18.50 20.53
C GLU A 153 -8.95 19.80 21.34
#